data_AF-A0A6L4YAC3-F1
#
_entry.id   AF-A0A6L4YAC3-F1
#
_cell.length_a   1.000
_cell.length_b   1.000
_cell.length_c   1.000
_cell.angle_alpha   90.00
_cell.angle_beta   90.00
_cell.angle_gamma   90.00
#
_symmetry.space_group_name_H-M   'P 1'
#
loop_
_entity.id
_entity.type
_entity.pdbx_description
1 polymer ?
#
loop_
_entity_poly.entity_id
_entity_poly.type
_entity_poly.pdbx_seq_one_letter_code
_entity_poly.pdbx_strand_id
1 'polypeptide(L)'
;IQKISDVLKKEGDIFKTLKEARAEFDRIELNNSEKRPIIGIVGEIYIRSNSFSNENIALKIESLGGEVWFPTISEWVFYTNFTSKRRSLSNKNYRGFLSTCLTELFQKREEHRLEAAFDGSTNNLREPSTKQILKWAKPYIDSSFEGEAVLSIGKAVDFYKKGVSGIVNVMPFTCMPGTIVSAILKRYRDDQNYIPVLNMAYDGQENTSTQTRLEAFMYQVRQYQEQMEKNSR
;
A
#
# COMPACT_ATOMS: atom_id res chain seq x y z
N ILE A 1 17.91 3.29 6.69
CA ILE A 1 17.55 1.96 7.25
C ILE A 1 18.59 1.43 8.24
N GLN A 2 19.89 1.46 7.93
CA GLN A 2 20.95 0.96 8.82
C GLN A 2 20.89 1.53 10.26
N LYS A 3 20.78 2.86 10.39
CA LYS A 3 20.65 3.57 11.69
C LYS A 3 19.49 3.03 12.55
N ILE A 4 18.34 2.75 11.94
CA ILE A 4 17.15 2.22 12.64
C ILE A 4 17.39 0.77 13.09
N SER A 5 17.94 -0.07 12.19
CA SER A 5 18.29 -1.46 12.52
C SER A 5 19.27 -1.54 13.70
N ASP A 6 20.29 -0.68 13.71
CA ASP A 6 21.30 -0.70 14.76
C ASP A 6 20.75 -0.24 16.12
N VAL A 7 19.82 0.71 16.12
CA VAL A 7 19.11 1.15 17.34
C VAL A 7 18.22 0.04 17.89
N LEU A 8 17.49 -0.67 17.03
CA LEU A 8 16.67 -1.82 17.44
C LEU A 8 17.51 -2.95 18.05
N LYS A 9 18.66 -3.28 17.44
CA LYS A 9 19.58 -4.30 17.98
C LYS A 9 20.17 -3.94 19.35
N LYS A 10 20.26 -2.64 19.66
CA LYS A 10 20.78 -2.11 20.91
C LYS A 10 19.68 -1.71 21.91
N GLU A 11 18.42 -2.03 21.62
CA GLU A 11 17.25 -1.66 22.44
C GLU A 11 17.18 -0.14 22.74
N GLY A 12 17.63 0.69 21.80
CA GLY A 12 17.62 2.15 21.94
C GLY A 12 16.26 2.80 21.63
N ASP A 13 16.18 4.12 21.86
CA ASP A 13 14.95 4.88 21.58
C ASP A 13 14.73 5.08 20.07
N ILE A 14 13.86 4.24 19.52
CA ILE A 14 13.47 4.31 18.11
C ILE A 14 12.72 5.60 17.78
N PHE A 15 11.88 6.12 18.68
CA PHE A 15 11.08 7.31 18.40
C PHE A 15 11.98 8.54 18.24
N LYS A 16 12.99 8.68 19.10
CA LYS A 16 14.02 9.72 18.95
C LYS A 16 14.76 9.58 17.61
N THR A 17 15.16 8.36 17.26
CA THR A 17 15.87 8.09 16.00
C THR A 17 15.03 8.42 14.76
N LEU A 18 13.73 8.14 14.79
CA LEU A 18 12.81 8.50 13.72
C LEU A 18 12.65 10.02 13.57
N LYS A 19 12.57 10.76 14.69
CA LYS A 19 12.55 12.23 14.65
C LYS A 19 13.82 12.83 14.07
N GLU A 20 14.98 12.30 14.43
CA GLU A 20 16.25 12.71 13.83
C GLU A 20 16.27 12.42 12.33
N ALA A 21 15.87 11.21 11.93
CA ALA A 21 15.79 10.85 10.51
C ALA A 21 14.85 11.77 9.73
N ARG A 22 13.67 12.07 10.29
CA ARG A 22 12.76 13.09 9.72
C ARG A 22 13.46 14.42 9.54
N ALA A 23 14.13 14.94 10.57
CA ALA A 23 14.81 16.22 10.50
C ALA A 23 15.95 16.24 9.46
N GLU A 24 16.59 15.09 9.21
CA GLU A 24 17.56 14.91 8.13
C GLU A 24 16.87 14.94 6.75
N PHE A 25 15.73 14.25 6.59
CA PHE A 25 14.94 14.25 5.33
C PHE A 25 14.32 15.62 5.01
N ASP A 26 13.76 16.31 6.00
CA ASP A 26 13.11 17.62 5.84
C ASP A 26 14.11 18.71 5.38
N ARG A 27 15.43 18.49 5.52
CA ARG A 27 16.49 19.39 5.04
C ARG A 27 16.84 19.20 3.56
N ILE A 28 16.38 18.11 2.94
CA ILE A 28 16.65 17.84 1.53
C ILE A 28 15.77 18.79 0.71
N GLU A 29 16.39 19.61 -0.13
CA GLU A 29 15.66 20.51 -1.00
C GLU A 29 14.82 19.73 -2.00
N LEU A 30 13.51 20.00 -2.00
CA LEU A 30 12.56 19.35 -2.90
C LEU A 30 12.50 20.11 -4.22
N ASN A 31 12.79 19.44 -5.32
CA ASN A 31 12.50 19.96 -6.63
C ASN A 31 11.02 19.71 -7.00
N ASN A 32 10.18 20.71 -6.71
CA ASN A 32 8.75 20.69 -7.01
C ASN A 32 8.41 21.35 -8.37
N SER A 33 9.37 21.46 -9.29
CA SER A 33 9.16 22.10 -10.59
C SER A 33 8.11 21.40 -11.45
N GLU A 34 7.99 20.08 -11.32
CA GLU A 34 7.01 19.26 -12.01
C GLU A 34 6.24 18.39 -11.02
N LYS A 35 4.90 18.39 -11.15
CA LYS A 35 4.03 17.55 -10.34
C LYS A 35 4.06 16.12 -10.88
N ARG A 36 4.72 15.22 -10.14
CA ARG A 36 4.84 13.81 -10.51
C ARG A 36 3.53 13.06 -10.28
N PRO A 37 3.11 12.16 -11.19
CA PRO A 37 1.99 11.28 -10.93
C PRO A 37 2.33 10.31 -9.80
N ILE A 38 1.39 10.18 -8.87
CA ILE A 38 1.51 9.22 -7.76
C ILE A 38 0.91 7.88 -8.21
N ILE A 39 1.66 6.81 -8.03
CA ILE A 39 1.27 5.43 -8.35
C ILE A 39 1.06 4.65 -7.06
N GLY A 40 -0.15 4.13 -6.85
CA GLY A 40 -0.44 3.24 -5.73
C GLY A 40 -0.11 1.79 -6.07
N ILE A 41 0.76 1.15 -5.29
CA ILE A 41 1.10 -0.27 -5.47
C ILE A 41 0.33 -1.14 -4.47
N VAL A 42 -0.60 -1.95 -4.98
CA VAL A 42 -1.38 -2.93 -4.21
C VAL A 42 -0.96 -4.34 -4.58
N GLY A 43 -1.51 -5.36 -3.91
CA GLY A 43 -1.24 -6.76 -4.23
C GLY A 43 -0.74 -7.54 -3.02
N GLU A 44 0.13 -8.53 -3.22
CA GLU A 44 0.58 -9.40 -2.12
C GLU A 44 1.65 -8.72 -1.25
N ILE A 45 1.58 -8.89 0.09
CA ILE A 45 2.44 -8.16 1.04
C ILE A 45 3.93 -8.46 0.87
N TYR A 46 4.31 -9.71 0.64
CA TYR A 46 5.71 -10.10 0.49
C TYR A 46 6.32 -9.51 -0.80
N ILE A 47 5.63 -9.64 -1.93
CA ILE A 47 6.08 -9.07 -3.21
C ILE A 47 6.18 -7.54 -3.12
N ARG A 48 5.22 -6.85 -2.47
CA ARG A 48 5.31 -5.39 -2.29
C ARG A 48 6.50 -4.96 -1.44
N SER A 49 6.83 -5.73 -0.42
CA SER A 49 7.79 -5.34 0.61
C SER A 49 9.24 -5.78 0.30
N ASN A 50 9.43 -6.66 -0.68
CA ASN A 50 10.73 -7.19 -1.04
C ASN A 50 11.13 -6.71 -2.45
N SER A 51 12.09 -5.78 -2.52
CA SER A 51 12.52 -5.17 -3.78
C SER A 51 13.15 -6.15 -4.76
N PHE A 52 13.79 -7.21 -4.27
CA PHE A 52 14.32 -8.29 -5.11
C PHE A 52 13.18 -9.07 -5.78
N SER A 53 12.10 -9.35 -5.03
CA SER A 53 10.97 -10.16 -5.51
C SER A 53 10.05 -9.43 -6.48
N ASN A 54 10.13 -8.09 -6.54
CA ASN A 54 9.34 -7.26 -7.46
C ASN A 54 10.19 -6.55 -8.52
N GLU A 55 11.44 -7.00 -8.72
CA GLU A 55 12.39 -6.42 -9.67
C GLU A 55 12.58 -4.90 -9.50
N ASN A 56 12.60 -4.42 -8.25
CA ASN A 56 12.73 -3.01 -7.89
C ASN A 56 11.69 -2.11 -8.56
N ILE A 57 10.42 -2.55 -8.61
CA ILE A 57 9.35 -1.83 -9.31
C ILE A 57 9.22 -0.37 -8.89
N ALA A 58 9.45 -0.06 -7.61
CA ALA A 58 9.38 1.31 -7.11
C ALA A 58 10.40 2.21 -7.83
N LEU A 59 11.66 1.78 -7.86
CA LEU A 59 12.75 2.52 -8.53
C LEU A 59 12.51 2.62 -10.04
N LYS A 60 11.93 1.58 -10.66
CA LYS A 60 11.56 1.60 -12.09
C LYS A 60 10.46 2.62 -12.38
N ILE A 61 9.48 2.77 -11.51
CA ILE A 61 8.43 3.80 -11.65
C ILE A 61 9.01 5.20 -11.42
N GLU A 62 9.87 5.35 -10.41
CA GLU A 62 10.52 6.62 -10.08
C GLU A 62 11.46 7.10 -11.21
N SER A 63 12.19 6.18 -11.86
CA SER A 63 13.03 6.52 -13.02
C SER A 63 12.21 6.97 -14.24
N LEU A 64 10.95 6.52 -14.33
CA LEU A 64 9.97 6.98 -15.33
C LEU A 64 9.22 8.24 -14.90
N GLY A 65 9.62 8.89 -13.80
CA GLY A 65 9.10 10.16 -13.31
C GLY A 65 7.84 10.07 -12.46
N GLY A 66 7.50 8.88 -11.94
CA GLY A 66 6.42 8.70 -10.96
C GLY A 66 6.87 8.85 -9.51
N GLU A 67 5.90 8.99 -8.60
CA GLU A 67 6.07 8.79 -7.16
C GLU A 67 5.31 7.52 -6.77
N VAL A 68 5.82 6.75 -5.80
CA VAL A 68 5.25 5.45 -5.45
C VAL A 68 4.74 5.42 -4.02
N TRP A 69 3.49 4.98 -3.84
CA TRP A 69 2.90 4.71 -2.54
C TRP A 69 2.66 3.23 -2.32
N PHE A 70 3.07 2.76 -1.14
CA PHE A 70 2.82 1.41 -0.65
C PHE A 70 1.89 1.43 0.55
N PRO A 71 1.07 0.38 0.72
CA PRO A 71 0.40 0.10 1.98
C PRO A 71 1.44 -0.30 3.01
N THR A 72 1.25 0.12 4.26
CA THR A 72 2.16 -0.25 5.34
C THR A 72 1.98 -1.73 5.72
N ILE A 73 3.01 -2.31 6.35
CA ILE A 73 2.90 -3.66 6.95
C ILE A 73 1.81 -3.70 8.04
N SER A 74 1.52 -2.57 8.71
CA SER A 74 0.51 -2.51 9.76
C SER A 74 -0.90 -2.81 9.23
N GLU A 75 -1.19 -2.56 7.94
CA GLU A 75 -2.43 -2.97 7.27
C GLU A 75 -2.73 -4.45 7.51
N TRP A 76 -1.75 -5.33 7.24
CA TRP A 76 -1.89 -6.77 7.41
C TRP A 76 -1.98 -7.18 8.88
N VAL A 77 -1.19 -6.55 9.75
CA VAL A 77 -1.23 -6.80 11.20
C VAL A 77 -2.64 -6.52 11.75
N PHE A 78 -3.23 -5.37 11.45
CA PHE A 78 -4.60 -5.08 11.91
C PHE A 78 -5.66 -5.93 11.23
N TYR A 79 -5.44 -6.34 9.97
CA TYR A 79 -6.31 -7.29 9.32
C TYR A 79 -6.34 -8.65 10.03
N THR A 80 -5.16 -9.19 10.39
CA THR A 80 -5.08 -10.45 11.14
C THR A 80 -5.70 -10.35 12.53
N ASN A 81 -5.58 -9.22 13.22
CA ASN A 81 -6.31 -8.98 14.46
C ASN A 81 -7.83 -8.97 14.25
N PHE A 82 -8.29 -8.35 13.16
CA PHE A 82 -9.70 -8.31 12.82
C PHE A 82 -10.25 -9.72 12.56
N THR A 83 -9.57 -10.53 11.74
CA THR A 83 -9.99 -11.91 11.45
C THR A 83 -9.87 -12.82 12.67
N SER A 84 -8.82 -12.65 13.49
CA SER A 84 -8.66 -13.37 14.76
C SER A 84 -9.81 -13.09 15.74
N LYS A 85 -10.21 -11.81 15.88
CA LYS A 85 -11.38 -11.44 16.70
C LYS A 85 -12.67 -12.03 16.14
N ARG A 86 -12.89 -11.96 14.81
CA ARG A 86 -14.06 -12.55 14.15
C ARG A 86 -14.14 -14.06 14.41
N ARG A 87 -13.02 -14.77 14.25
CA ARG A 87 -12.90 -16.20 14.51
C ARG A 87 -13.11 -16.56 15.99
N SER A 88 -12.54 -15.76 16.90
CA SER A 88 -12.70 -15.95 18.35
C SER A 88 -14.16 -15.84 18.79
N LEU A 89 -14.89 -14.84 18.26
CA LEU A 89 -16.33 -14.70 18.53
C LEU A 89 -17.13 -15.87 17.95
N SER A 90 -16.86 -16.26 16.70
CA SER A 90 -17.52 -17.41 16.06
C SER A 90 -17.33 -18.70 16.85
N ASN A 91 -16.14 -18.90 17.42
CA ASN A 91 -15.81 -20.08 18.22
C ASN A 91 -16.17 -19.94 19.71
N LYS A 92 -16.89 -18.88 20.10
CA LYS A 92 -17.23 -18.55 21.51
C LYS A 92 -15.99 -18.47 22.44
N ASN A 93 -14.81 -18.19 21.88
CA ASN A 93 -13.57 -18.03 22.63
C ASN A 93 -13.39 -16.58 23.10
N TYR A 94 -14.07 -16.23 24.19
CA TYR A 94 -14.02 -14.87 24.75
C TYR A 94 -12.63 -14.48 25.28
N ARG A 95 -11.85 -15.45 25.80
CA ARG A 95 -10.48 -15.18 26.27
C ARG A 95 -9.56 -14.79 25.11
N GLY A 96 -9.63 -15.53 24.00
CA GLY A 96 -8.88 -15.20 22.78
C GLY A 96 -9.28 -13.86 22.18
N PHE A 97 -10.58 -13.55 22.21
CA PHE A 97 -11.09 -12.24 21.79
C PHE A 97 -10.50 -11.11 22.64
N LEU A 98 -10.58 -11.21 23.98
CA LEU A 98 -10.07 -10.18 24.88
C LEU A 98 -8.55 -10.01 24.74
N SER A 99 -7.82 -11.12 24.64
CA SER A 99 -6.36 -11.10 24.40
C SER A 99 -6.02 -10.36 23.11
N THR A 100 -6.73 -10.65 22.01
CA THR A 100 -6.50 -9.97 20.72
C THR A 100 -6.86 -8.48 20.80
N CYS A 101 -7.91 -8.11 21.54
CA CYS A 101 -8.26 -6.70 21.78
C CYS A 101 -7.15 -5.97 22.54
N LEU A 102 -6.58 -6.57 23.59
CA LEU A 102 -5.47 -5.98 24.33
C LEU A 102 -4.22 -5.81 23.45
N THR A 103 -3.90 -6.84 22.64
CA THR A 103 -2.79 -6.78 21.68
C THR A 103 -3.00 -5.66 20.65
N GLU A 104 -4.19 -5.54 20.07
CA GLU A 104 -4.52 -4.48 19.11
C GLU A 104 -4.41 -3.08 19.73
N LEU A 105 -4.84 -2.90 20.98
CA LEU A 105 -4.71 -1.62 21.69
C LEU A 105 -3.24 -1.20 21.84
N PHE A 106 -2.38 -2.14 22.23
CA PHE A 106 -0.94 -1.90 22.31
C PHE A 106 -0.33 -1.58 20.94
N GLN A 107 -0.67 -2.36 19.91
CA GLN A 107 -0.17 -2.14 18.55
C GLN A 107 -0.59 -0.79 17.98
N LYS A 108 -1.84 -0.36 18.18
CA LYS A 108 -2.30 0.98 17.76
C LYS A 108 -1.60 2.11 18.49
N ARG A 109 -1.34 1.93 19.79
CA ARG A 109 -0.57 2.90 20.57
C ARG A 109 0.84 3.07 20.01
N GLU A 110 1.53 1.96 19.74
CA GLU A 110 2.88 2.02 19.17
C GLU A 110 2.87 2.54 17.73
N GLU A 111 1.91 2.15 16.88
CA GLU A 111 1.75 2.71 15.54
C GLU A 111 1.61 4.23 15.59
N HIS A 112 0.64 4.75 16.36
CA HIS A 112 0.45 6.20 16.49
C HIS A 112 1.65 6.92 17.07
N ARG A 113 2.37 6.29 18.01
CA ARG A 113 3.62 6.84 18.53
C ARG A 113 4.67 6.95 17.43
N LEU A 114 4.84 5.92 16.59
CA LEU A 114 5.83 5.94 15.51
C LEU A 114 5.43 6.89 14.38
N GLU A 115 4.15 6.91 13.99
CA GLU A 115 3.59 7.84 13.00
C GLU A 115 3.75 9.30 13.44
N ALA A 116 3.53 9.60 14.72
CA ALA A 116 3.68 10.96 15.25
C ALA A 116 5.09 11.54 15.06
N ALA A 117 6.11 10.70 14.84
CA ALA A 117 7.43 11.18 14.46
C ALA A 117 7.42 11.91 13.10
N PHE A 118 6.54 11.50 12.17
CA PHE A 118 6.43 11.98 10.79
C PHE A 118 5.19 12.84 10.51
N ASP A 119 4.39 13.18 11.53
CA ASP A 119 3.21 14.03 11.38
C ASP A 119 3.58 15.36 10.70
N GLY A 120 2.91 15.65 9.58
CA GLY A 120 3.10 16.87 8.79
C GLY A 120 4.24 16.83 7.76
N SER A 121 5.03 15.75 7.68
CA SER A 121 6.11 15.62 6.66
C SER A 121 5.75 14.71 5.48
N THR A 122 4.67 13.94 5.55
CA THR A 122 4.32 12.96 4.48
C THR A 122 2.84 13.00 4.11
N ASN A 123 2.55 12.86 2.81
CA ASN A 123 1.19 12.99 2.26
C ASN A 123 0.31 11.74 2.46
N ASN A 124 0.91 10.56 2.61
CA ASN A 124 0.21 9.29 2.78
C ASN A 124 0.67 8.55 4.05
N LEU A 125 0.68 9.25 5.19
CA LEU A 125 1.14 8.67 6.46
C LEU A 125 0.13 7.67 7.03
N ARG A 126 -1.15 8.06 7.08
CA ARG A 126 -2.17 7.35 7.84
C ARG A 126 -2.91 6.32 7.01
N GLU A 127 -2.96 5.11 7.55
CA GLU A 127 -3.71 4.01 6.99
C GLU A 127 -5.19 4.05 7.43
N PRO A 128 -6.13 3.75 6.52
CA PRO A 128 -7.53 3.55 6.91
C PRO A 128 -7.68 2.31 7.79
N SER A 129 -8.65 2.35 8.71
CA SER A 129 -8.95 1.17 9.52
C SER A 129 -9.36 -0.04 8.67
N THR A 130 -9.07 -1.26 9.14
CA THR A 130 -9.48 -2.50 8.45
C THR A 130 -10.97 -2.53 8.11
N LYS A 131 -11.84 -2.08 9.01
CA LYS A 131 -13.29 -2.03 8.75
C LYS A 131 -13.63 -1.12 7.57
N GLN A 132 -12.90 -0.03 7.41
CA GLN A 132 -13.10 0.93 6.33
C GLN A 132 -12.63 0.36 4.99
N ILE A 133 -11.47 -0.31 4.97
CA ILE A 133 -10.96 -1.08 3.82
C ILE A 133 -12.00 -2.11 3.37
N LEU A 134 -12.50 -2.93 4.30
CA LEU A 134 -13.53 -3.94 3.99
C LEU A 134 -14.84 -3.31 3.47
N LYS A 135 -15.24 -2.16 4.02
CA LYS A 135 -16.41 -1.41 3.55
C LYS A 135 -16.22 -0.91 2.11
N TRP A 136 -15.02 -0.43 1.77
CA TRP A 136 -14.71 0.05 0.42
C TRP A 136 -14.57 -1.10 -0.59
N ALA A 137 -14.08 -2.27 -0.16
CA ALA A 137 -13.98 -3.44 -1.00
C ALA A 137 -15.34 -4.10 -1.31
N LYS A 138 -16.32 -3.97 -0.40
CA LYS A 138 -17.63 -4.65 -0.43
C LYS A 138 -18.37 -4.61 -1.79
N PRO A 139 -18.40 -3.50 -2.56
CA PRO A 139 -19.08 -3.48 -3.87
C PRO A 139 -18.48 -4.43 -4.91
N TYR A 140 -17.22 -4.86 -4.70
CA TYR A 140 -16.45 -5.64 -5.64
C TYR A 140 -16.14 -7.05 -5.13
N ILE A 141 -15.91 -7.20 -3.83
CA ILE A 141 -15.59 -8.47 -3.20
C ILE A 141 -16.09 -8.51 -1.76
N ASP A 142 -16.76 -9.60 -1.39
CA ASP A 142 -17.28 -9.76 -0.03
C ASP A 142 -16.15 -10.13 0.96
N SER A 143 -16.31 -9.68 2.21
CA SER A 143 -15.33 -9.92 3.29
C SER A 143 -15.23 -11.38 3.77
N SER A 144 -16.09 -12.26 3.26
CA SER A 144 -15.94 -13.72 3.37
C SER A 144 -14.75 -14.23 2.56
N PHE A 145 -14.37 -13.52 1.49
CA PHE A 145 -13.13 -13.79 0.76
C PHE A 145 -11.95 -13.18 1.52
N GLU A 146 -11.45 -13.92 2.52
CA GLU A 146 -10.36 -13.49 3.39
C GLU A 146 -9.00 -13.40 2.66
N GLY A 147 -8.07 -12.67 3.27
CA GLY A 147 -6.68 -12.54 2.81
C GLY A 147 -6.40 -11.28 1.99
N GLU A 148 -5.39 -11.37 1.14
CA GLU A 148 -4.83 -10.24 0.39
C GLU A 148 -5.78 -9.64 -0.65
N ALA A 149 -6.73 -10.42 -1.17
CA ALA A 149 -7.60 -9.95 -2.24
C ALA A 149 -8.54 -8.82 -1.78
N VAL A 150 -9.24 -9.01 -0.66
CA VAL A 150 -10.14 -7.98 -0.11
C VAL A 150 -9.37 -6.73 0.34
N LEU A 151 -8.16 -6.92 0.88
CA LEU A 151 -7.27 -5.81 1.26
C LEU A 151 -6.82 -5.02 0.03
N SER A 152 -6.29 -5.70 -0.99
CA SER A 152 -5.79 -5.06 -2.22
C SER A 152 -6.86 -4.21 -2.91
N ILE A 153 -8.10 -4.70 -2.98
CA ILE A 153 -9.21 -3.93 -3.58
C ILE A 153 -9.59 -2.74 -2.69
N GLY A 154 -9.76 -2.93 -1.38
CA GLY A 154 -10.11 -1.82 -0.51
C GLY A 154 -9.01 -0.76 -0.46
N LYS A 155 -7.75 -1.16 -0.62
CA LYS A 155 -6.59 -0.26 -0.65
C LYS A 155 -6.42 0.44 -1.99
N ALA A 156 -6.77 -0.20 -3.10
CA ALA A 156 -6.90 0.47 -4.39
C ALA A 156 -7.94 1.61 -4.30
N VAL A 157 -9.06 1.39 -3.60
CA VAL A 157 -10.06 2.43 -3.33
C VAL A 157 -9.52 3.54 -2.43
N ASP A 158 -8.75 3.21 -1.38
CA ASP A 158 -8.08 4.21 -0.53
C ASP A 158 -7.16 5.12 -1.36
N PHE A 159 -6.28 4.52 -2.16
CA PHE A 159 -5.34 5.26 -3.00
C PHE A 159 -6.05 6.13 -4.03
N TYR A 160 -7.06 5.61 -4.72
CA TYR A 160 -7.85 6.41 -5.66
C TYR A 160 -8.45 7.65 -4.98
N LYS A 161 -9.02 7.48 -3.77
CA LYS A 161 -9.58 8.59 -2.98
C LYS A 161 -8.53 9.62 -2.53
N LYS A 162 -7.29 9.19 -2.35
CA LYS A 162 -6.14 10.06 -2.02
C LYS A 162 -5.50 10.70 -3.27
N GLY A 163 -6.04 10.46 -4.46
CA GLY A 163 -5.65 11.16 -5.68
C GLY A 163 -4.48 10.53 -6.44
N VAL A 164 -4.25 9.22 -6.31
CA VAL A 164 -3.28 8.54 -7.18
C VAL A 164 -3.70 8.61 -8.66
N SER A 165 -2.73 8.67 -9.54
CA SER A 165 -2.93 8.75 -11.00
C SER A 165 -2.85 7.39 -11.69
N GLY A 166 -2.46 6.33 -10.97
CA GLY A 166 -2.45 4.97 -11.47
C GLY A 166 -2.31 3.95 -10.34
N ILE A 167 -2.72 2.71 -10.63
CA ILE A 167 -2.64 1.59 -9.68
C ILE A 167 -1.85 0.46 -10.31
N VAL A 168 -0.87 -0.08 -9.58
CA VAL A 168 -0.16 -1.30 -9.97
C VAL A 168 -0.47 -2.39 -8.97
N ASN A 169 -0.97 -3.53 -9.45
CA ASN A 169 -1.17 -4.73 -8.65
C ASN A 169 0.00 -5.68 -8.85
N VAL A 170 0.77 -5.94 -7.80
CA VAL A 170 1.92 -6.85 -7.83
C VAL A 170 1.57 -8.17 -7.15
N MET A 171 1.92 -9.29 -7.79
CA MET A 171 1.58 -10.62 -7.28
C MET A 171 2.61 -11.66 -7.70
N PRO A 172 2.75 -12.77 -6.96
CA PRO A 172 3.46 -13.93 -7.46
C PRO A 172 2.75 -14.52 -8.69
N PHE A 173 3.53 -15.08 -9.61
CA PHE A 173 2.98 -15.86 -10.71
C PHE A 173 2.10 -16.99 -10.18
N THR A 174 0.96 -17.23 -10.84
CA THR A 174 -0.11 -18.18 -10.41
C THR A 174 -0.80 -17.90 -9.08
N CYS A 175 -0.60 -16.73 -8.46
CA CYS A 175 -1.31 -16.39 -7.22
C CYS A 175 -2.82 -16.25 -7.48
N MET A 176 -3.62 -17.17 -6.94
CA MET A 176 -5.08 -17.17 -7.08
C MET A 176 -5.72 -15.88 -6.53
N PRO A 177 -5.41 -15.41 -5.29
CA PRO A 177 -5.88 -14.11 -4.82
C PRO A 177 -5.47 -12.95 -5.75
N GLY A 178 -4.23 -12.95 -6.23
CA GLY A 178 -3.73 -11.93 -7.16
C GLY A 178 -4.51 -11.90 -8.47
N THR A 179 -4.83 -13.07 -9.02
CA THR A 179 -5.62 -13.20 -10.25
C THR A 179 -7.05 -12.66 -10.07
N ILE A 180 -7.65 -12.91 -8.91
CA ILE A 180 -8.96 -12.35 -8.54
C ILE A 180 -8.89 -10.82 -8.46
N VAL A 181 -7.85 -10.28 -7.81
CA VAL A 181 -7.62 -8.83 -7.76
C VAL A 181 -7.46 -8.25 -9.16
N SER A 182 -6.68 -8.89 -10.05
CA SER A 182 -6.51 -8.46 -11.43
C SER A 182 -7.83 -8.38 -12.20
N ALA A 183 -8.69 -9.39 -12.04
CA ALA A 183 -10.01 -9.42 -12.68
C ALA A 183 -10.93 -8.31 -12.14
N ILE A 184 -10.92 -8.09 -10.82
CA ILE A 184 -11.74 -7.06 -10.18
C ILE A 184 -11.25 -5.66 -10.51
N LEU A 185 -9.93 -5.42 -10.51
CA LEU A 185 -9.38 -4.10 -10.81
C LEU A 185 -9.70 -3.64 -12.23
N LYS A 186 -9.92 -4.58 -13.17
CA LYS A 186 -10.44 -4.24 -14.50
C LYS A 186 -11.81 -3.58 -14.43
N ARG A 187 -12.74 -4.16 -13.65
CA ARG A 187 -14.05 -3.55 -13.39
C ARG A 187 -13.93 -2.24 -12.61
N TYR A 188 -13.07 -2.22 -11.58
CA TYR A 188 -12.82 -1.01 -10.79
C TYR A 188 -12.37 0.17 -11.65
N ARG A 189 -11.48 -0.09 -12.61
CA ARG A 189 -11.04 0.90 -13.59
C ARG A 189 -12.22 1.49 -14.37
N ASP A 190 -13.11 0.65 -14.88
CA ASP A 190 -14.28 1.10 -15.64
C ASP A 190 -15.22 1.97 -14.77
N ASP A 191 -15.36 1.61 -13.49
CA ASP A 191 -16.17 2.37 -12.52
C ASP A 191 -15.52 3.69 -12.06
N GLN A 192 -14.20 3.86 -12.26
CA GLN A 192 -13.42 5.00 -11.76
C GLN A 192 -12.70 5.79 -12.87
N ASN A 193 -13.48 6.38 -13.77
CA ASN A 193 -12.98 7.27 -14.83
C ASN A 193 -11.83 6.67 -15.67
N TYR A 194 -11.79 5.34 -15.81
CA TYR A 194 -10.75 4.63 -16.53
C TYR A 194 -9.32 4.83 -16.00
N ILE A 195 -9.15 5.07 -14.69
CA ILE A 195 -7.82 5.16 -14.06
C ILE A 195 -6.90 4.02 -14.55
N PRO A 196 -5.66 4.33 -14.99
CA PRO A 196 -4.73 3.30 -15.44
C PRO A 196 -4.45 2.25 -14.36
N VAL A 197 -4.59 0.98 -14.74
CA VAL A 197 -4.28 -0.17 -13.89
C VAL A 197 -3.30 -1.08 -14.63
N LEU A 198 -2.22 -1.48 -13.94
CA LEU A 198 -1.27 -2.46 -14.44
C LEU A 198 -1.17 -3.66 -13.49
N ASN A 199 -1.24 -4.87 -14.03
CA ASN A 199 -1.03 -6.10 -13.25
C ASN A 199 0.36 -6.67 -13.52
N MET A 200 1.19 -6.81 -12.50
CA MET A 200 2.54 -7.34 -12.59
C MET A 200 2.63 -8.67 -11.82
N ALA A 201 2.90 -9.74 -12.55
CA ALA A 201 3.14 -11.06 -11.99
C ALA A 201 4.63 -11.38 -12.01
N TYR A 202 5.18 -11.81 -10.88
CA TYR A 202 6.61 -12.11 -10.72
C TYR A 202 6.82 -13.59 -10.43
N ASP A 203 7.75 -14.23 -11.14
CA ASP A 203 8.17 -15.63 -10.96
C ASP A 203 9.63 -15.77 -10.52
N GLY A 204 10.31 -14.64 -10.27
CA GLY A 204 11.72 -14.58 -9.89
C GLY A 204 12.70 -14.57 -11.07
N GLN A 205 12.21 -14.57 -12.32
CA GLN A 205 13.02 -14.32 -13.50
C GLN A 205 12.81 -12.89 -14.00
N GLU A 206 13.91 -12.17 -14.26
CA GLU A 206 13.80 -10.81 -14.78
C GLU A 206 13.25 -10.85 -16.21
N ASN A 207 12.04 -10.31 -16.37
CA ASN A 207 11.37 -10.33 -17.67
C ASN A 207 11.61 -9.02 -18.42
N THR A 208 12.24 -9.08 -19.59
CA THR A 208 12.52 -7.88 -20.41
C THR A 208 11.24 -7.11 -20.78
N SER A 209 10.09 -7.80 -20.84
CA SER A 209 8.80 -7.17 -21.12
C SER A 209 8.29 -6.28 -19.98
N THR A 210 8.78 -6.44 -18.74
CA THR A 210 8.38 -5.63 -17.57
C THR A 210 8.60 -4.14 -17.83
N GLN A 211 9.77 -3.78 -18.36
CA GLN A 211 10.15 -2.39 -18.60
C GLN A 211 9.22 -1.72 -19.61
N THR A 212 9.01 -2.34 -20.78
CA THR A 212 8.13 -1.80 -21.83
C THR A 212 6.68 -1.66 -21.35
N ARG A 213 6.19 -2.60 -20.53
CA ARG A 213 4.84 -2.53 -19.95
C ARG A 213 4.71 -1.38 -18.95
N LEU A 214 5.74 -1.13 -18.13
CA LEU A 214 5.79 0.00 -17.21
C LEU A 214 5.86 1.34 -17.96
N GLU A 215 6.65 1.43 -19.03
CA GLU A 215 6.72 2.63 -19.88
C GLU A 215 5.36 2.97 -20.51
N ALA A 216 4.69 1.97 -21.10
CA ALA A 216 3.36 2.13 -21.66
C ALA A 216 2.30 2.50 -20.60
N PHE A 217 2.42 1.94 -19.38
CA PHE A 217 1.58 2.31 -18.25
C PHE A 217 1.81 3.76 -17.81
N MET A 218 3.07 4.17 -17.64
CA MET A 218 3.40 5.52 -17.21
C MET A 218 2.99 6.58 -18.24
N TYR A 219 3.03 6.25 -19.53
CA TYR A 219 2.45 7.09 -20.57
C TYR A 219 0.95 7.32 -20.35
N GLN A 220 0.16 6.24 -20.11
CA GLN A 220 -1.28 6.34 -19.82
C GLN A 220 -1.57 7.14 -18.54
N VAL A 221 -0.74 6.98 -17.51
CA VAL A 221 -0.85 7.72 -16.25
C VAL A 221 -0.69 9.22 -16.47
N ARG A 222 0.31 9.64 -17.26
CA ARG A 222 0.52 11.07 -17.56
C ARG A 222 -0.68 11.66 -18.28
N GLN A 223 -1.21 10.96 -19.29
CA GLN A 223 -2.42 11.37 -20.00
C GLN A 223 -3.64 11.48 -19.07
N TYR A 224 -3.82 10.49 -18.18
CA TYR A 224 -4.89 10.50 -17.20
C TYR A 224 -4.78 11.68 -16.23
N GLN A 225 -3.59 11.96 -15.72
CA GLN A 225 -3.34 13.10 -14.82
C GLN A 225 -3.67 14.43 -15.52
N GLU A 226 -3.19 14.64 -16.74
CA GLU A 226 -3.48 15.85 -17.53
C GLU A 226 -4.99 16.03 -17.76
N GLN A 227 -5.72 14.94 -18.02
CA GLN A 227 -7.17 14.98 -18.19
C GLN A 227 -7.90 15.34 -16.89
N MET A 228 -7.49 14.76 -15.76
CA MET A 228 -8.07 15.07 -14.45
C MET A 228 -7.81 16.52 -14.03
N GLU A 229 -6.63 17.05 -14.34
CA GLU A 229 -6.29 18.45 -14.06
C GLU A 229 -7.10 19.43 -14.92
N LYS A 230 -7.38 19.08 -16.18
CA LYS A 230 -8.27 19.87 -17.05
C LYS A 230 -9.71 19.88 -16.55
N ASN A 231 -10.22 18.74 -16.06
CA ASN A 231 -11.59 18.61 -15.55
C ASN A 231 -11.80 19.31 -14.19
N SER A 232 -10.72 19.61 -13.47
CA SER A 232 -10.75 20.25 -12.15
C SER A 232 -10.62 21.78 -12.20
N ARG A 233 -10.43 22.37 -13.39
CA ARG A 233 -10.38 23.81 -13.66
C ARG A 233 -11.71 24.30 -14.22
#